data_AF-A0A7L5SM48-F1
#
_entry.id   AF-A0A7L5SM48-F1
#
_cell.length_a   1.000
_cell.length_b   1.000
_cell.length_c   1.000
_cell.angle_alpha   90.00
_cell.angle_beta   90.00
_cell.angle_gamma   90.00
#
_symmetry.space_group_name_H-M   'P 1'
#
loop_
_entity.id
_entity.type
_entity.pdbx_description
1 polymer ?
#
loop_
_entity_poly.entity_id
_entity_poly.type
_entity_poly.pdbx_seq_one_letter_code
_entity_poly.pdbx_strand_id
1 'polypeptide(L)'
;MDAKEEWRAKAGPWARATLPDGQQLDVVVLGRTRTVDGRWWYECEAILPARHEGPDGTTKTTGAPTPISVEADEIAQIPGEDYSPVPTQGAVAGRQWVVEKLHQYAVDDPARRLHRRDCWQARNSHDRITTDDAVDLLARKAIAWCDVCRPDKALRRRPTVRQEGAGE
;
A
#
# COMPACT_ATOMS: atom_id res chain seq x y z
N MET A 1 15.20 4.74 -19.54
CA MET A 1 14.33 3.84 -18.78
C MET A 1 12.93 4.09 -19.26
N ASP A 2 12.21 3.05 -19.68
CA ASP A 2 10.86 3.20 -20.18
C ASP A 2 9.98 3.73 -19.04
N ALA A 3 9.10 4.70 -19.32
CA ALA A 3 8.13 5.18 -18.33
C ALA A 3 7.30 4.01 -17.76
N LYS A 4 7.21 2.91 -18.53
CA LYS A 4 6.59 1.65 -18.18
C LYS A 4 7.36 0.84 -17.11
N GLU A 5 8.67 0.96 -17.03
CA GLU A 5 9.49 0.32 -15.99
C GLU A 5 9.48 1.13 -14.69
N GLU A 6 9.46 2.47 -14.81
CA GLU A 6 9.50 3.35 -13.64
C GLU A 6 8.24 3.26 -12.77
N TRP A 7 7.05 3.06 -13.37
CA TRP A 7 5.82 2.84 -12.57
C TRP A 7 5.79 1.45 -11.94
N ARG A 8 6.34 0.43 -12.60
CA ARG A 8 6.41 -0.94 -12.06
C ARG A 8 7.23 -0.99 -10.79
N ALA A 9 8.35 -0.28 -10.76
CA ALA A 9 9.24 -0.22 -9.60
C ALA A 9 8.63 0.49 -8.38
N LYS A 10 7.69 1.43 -8.59
CA LYS A 10 7.08 2.23 -7.49
C LYS A 10 5.84 1.59 -6.86
N ALA A 11 5.27 0.55 -7.46
CA ALA A 11 3.96 0.04 -7.06
C ALA A 11 4.01 -0.96 -5.89
N GLY A 12 5.11 -1.70 -5.74
CA GLY A 12 5.24 -2.86 -4.84
C GLY A 12 5.58 -4.12 -5.64
N PRO A 13 5.89 -5.25 -4.97
CA PRO A 13 6.30 -6.46 -5.67
C PRO A 13 5.16 -7.06 -6.47
N TRP A 14 5.48 -7.55 -7.67
CA TRP A 14 4.52 -8.16 -8.57
C TRP A 14 4.30 -9.62 -8.23
N ALA A 15 3.06 -10.12 -8.29
CA ALA A 15 2.75 -11.54 -8.15
C ALA A 15 1.76 -11.98 -9.24
N ARG A 16 1.64 -13.29 -9.46
CA ARG A 16 0.67 -13.86 -10.38
C ARG A 16 -0.51 -14.41 -9.62
N ALA A 17 -1.67 -13.77 -9.76
CA ALA A 17 -2.93 -14.22 -9.18
C ALA A 17 -3.71 -15.09 -10.16
N THR A 18 -4.34 -16.15 -9.65
CA THR A 18 -5.35 -16.95 -10.35
C THR A 18 -6.74 -16.46 -9.94
N LEU A 19 -7.57 -16.14 -10.92
CA LEU A 19 -8.96 -15.73 -10.71
C LEU A 19 -9.88 -16.95 -10.59
N PRO A 20 -11.11 -16.80 -10.05
CA PRO A 20 -12.03 -17.92 -9.85
C PRO A 20 -12.42 -18.67 -11.14
N ASP A 21 -12.29 -18.04 -12.30
CA ASP A 21 -12.54 -18.65 -13.62
C ASP A 21 -11.29 -19.29 -14.25
N GLY A 22 -10.18 -19.35 -13.50
CA GLY A 22 -8.90 -19.90 -13.93
C GLY A 22 -8.03 -18.93 -14.74
N GLN A 23 -8.49 -17.70 -15.01
CA GLN A 23 -7.64 -16.69 -15.65
C GLN A 23 -6.50 -16.28 -14.72
N GLN A 24 -5.38 -15.86 -15.30
CA GLN A 24 -4.22 -15.37 -14.54
C GLN A 24 -3.94 -13.91 -14.84
N LEU A 25 -3.68 -13.14 -13.78
CA LEU A 25 -3.30 -11.73 -13.87
C LEU A 25 -2.03 -11.47 -13.07
N ASP A 26 -1.17 -10.61 -13.61
CA ASP A 26 -0.09 -10.00 -12.85
C ASP A 26 -0.67 -8.85 -12.01
N VAL A 27 -0.42 -8.90 -10.71
CA VAL A 27 -0.96 -7.97 -9.73
C VAL A 27 0.15 -7.40 -8.87
N VAL A 28 -0.06 -6.19 -8.39
CA VAL A 28 0.84 -5.55 -7.43
C VAL A 28 0.40 -5.96 -6.04
N VAL A 29 1.27 -6.61 -5.27
CA VAL A 29 1.00 -7.00 -3.89
C VAL A 29 1.12 -5.79 -2.97
N LEU A 30 0.08 -5.57 -2.17
CA LEU A 30 -0.05 -4.41 -1.29
C LEU A 30 0.15 -4.76 0.18
N GLY A 31 -0.14 -6.00 0.54
CA GLY A 31 -0.13 -6.47 1.91
C GLY A 31 -0.75 -7.84 2.03
N ARG A 32 -0.64 -8.42 3.21
CA ARG A 32 -1.22 -9.73 3.53
C ARG A 32 -2.04 -9.64 4.82
N THR A 33 -3.29 -10.04 4.73
CA THR A 33 -4.27 -10.01 5.82
C THR A 33 -4.61 -11.43 6.24
N ARG A 34 -4.72 -11.68 7.56
CA ARG A 34 -5.26 -12.92 8.08
C ARG A 34 -6.71 -12.69 8.50
N THR A 35 -7.64 -13.44 7.93
CA THR A 35 -9.07 -13.38 8.27
C THR A 35 -9.33 -14.11 9.60
N VAL A 36 -10.52 -13.90 10.18
CA VAL A 36 -10.91 -14.46 11.50
C VAL A 36 -10.94 -15.98 11.51
N ASP A 37 -11.19 -16.61 10.36
CA ASP A 37 -11.13 -18.06 10.12
C ASP A 37 -9.68 -18.57 9.97
N GLY A 38 -8.68 -17.71 10.16
CA GLY A 38 -7.26 -18.05 10.13
C GLY A 38 -6.66 -18.16 8.74
N ARG A 39 -7.45 -17.95 7.67
CA ARG A 39 -6.96 -17.96 6.28
C ARG A 39 -6.20 -16.69 5.95
N TRP A 40 -5.28 -16.80 4.99
CA TRP A 40 -4.45 -15.70 4.55
C TRP A 40 -4.90 -15.20 3.18
N TRP A 41 -4.96 -13.89 3.06
CA TRP A 41 -5.34 -13.17 1.86
C TRP A 41 -4.27 -12.15 1.51
N TYR A 42 -4.01 -11.97 0.23
CA TYR A 42 -3.21 -10.87 -0.29
C TYR A 42 -4.14 -9.76 -0.75
N GLU A 43 -3.88 -8.54 -0.28
CA GLU A 43 -4.48 -7.35 -0.85
C GLU A 43 -3.64 -6.94 -2.05
N CYS A 44 -4.28 -6.76 -3.20
CA CYS A 44 -3.61 -6.57 -4.48
C CYS A 44 -4.26 -5.42 -5.28
N GLU A 45 -3.50 -4.86 -6.21
CA GLU A 45 -4.00 -3.98 -7.27
C GLU A 45 -3.80 -4.69 -8.63
N ALA A 46 -4.90 -4.95 -9.35
CA ALA A 46 -4.89 -5.40 -10.72
C ALA A 46 -5.01 -4.20 -11.67
N ILE A 47 -4.23 -4.16 -12.75
CA ILE A 47 -4.36 -3.10 -13.75
C ILE A 47 -5.40 -3.54 -14.78
N LEU A 48 -6.60 -2.97 -14.71
CA LEU A 48 -7.72 -3.32 -15.59
C LEU A 48 -8.00 -2.21 -16.62
N PRO A 49 -8.58 -2.55 -17.79
CA PRO A 49 -9.01 -1.55 -18.76
C PRO A 49 -10.01 -0.57 -18.15
N ALA A 50 -9.79 0.72 -18.37
CA ALA A 50 -10.65 1.81 -17.93
C ALA A 50 -10.81 2.86 -19.02
N ARG A 51 -12.01 3.44 -19.11
CA ARG A 51 -12.29 4.56 -20.01
C ARG A 51 -11.74 5.85 -19.40
N HIS A 52 -11.00 6.61 -20.20
CA HIS A 52 -10.56 7.96 -19.87
C HIS A 52 -11.16 8.95 -20.87
N GLU A 53 -11.74 10.03 -20.34
CA GLU A 53 -12.27 11.15 -21.13
C GLU A 53 -11.29 12.32 -21.07
N GLY A 54 -10.80 12.72 -22.25
CA GLY A 54 -9.89 13.85 -22.41
C GLY A 54 -10.60 15.20 -22.31
N PRO A 55 -9.86 16.31 -22.13
CA PRO A 55 -10.44 17.66 -22.07
C PRO A 55 -11.17 18.09 -23.36
N ASP A 56 -10.88 17.42 -24.47
CA ASP A 56 -11.48 17.62 -25.80
C ASP A 56 -12.73 16.76 -26.03
N GLY A 57 -13.18 16.00 -25.03
CA GLY A 57 -14.32 15.08 -25.11
C GLY A 57 -14.01 13.75 -25.80
N THR A 58 -12.74 13.49 -26.17
CA THR A 58 -12.36 12.21 -26.75
C THR A 58 -12.25 11.13 -25.68
N THR A 59 -12.66 9.90 -26.02
CA THR A 59 -12.52 8.74 -25.12
C THR A 59 -11.37 7.86 -25.57
N LYS A 60 -10.58 7.37 -24.62
CA LYS A 60 -9.53 6.38 -24.86
C LYS A 60 -9.52 5.31 -23.78
N THR A 61 -9.02 4.12 -24.13
CA THR A 61 -8.78 3.05 -23.16
C THR A 61 -7.44 3.29 -22.46
N THR A 62 -7.45 3.16 -21.13
CA THR A 62 -6.28 3.27 -20.25
C THR A 62 -6.27 2.11 -19.27
N GLY A 63 -5.19 1.95 -18.49
CA GLY A 63 -5.17 1.02 -17.36
C GLY A 63 -5.45 1.76 -16.05
N ALA A 64 -6.34 1.22 -15.21
CA ALA A 64 -6.59 1.72 -13.87
C ALA A 64 -6.27 0.64 -12.82
N PRO A 65 -5.63 1.00 -11.70
CA PRO A 65 -5.49 0.10 -10.56
C PRO A 65 -6.86 -0.19 -9.94
N THR A 66 -7.20 -1.46 -9.87
CA THR A 66 -8.44 -1.98 -9.28
C THR A 66 -8.08 -2.86 -8.09
N PRO A 67 -8.54 -2.53 -6.87
CA PRO A 67 -8.32 -3.37 -5.70
C PRO A 67 -8.97 -4.74 -5.85
N ILE A 68 -8.22 -5.80 -5.54
CA ILE A 68 -8.73 -7.16 -5.40
C ILE A 68 -8.10 -7.82 -4.18
N SER A 69 -8.76 -8.84 -3.63
CA SER A 69 -8.21 -9.69 -2.59
C SER A 69 -8.09 -11.12 -3.12
N VAL A 70 -6.92 -11.74 -2.95
CA VAL A 70 -6.61 -13.07 -3.49
C VAL A 70 -6.24 -14.00 -2.34
N GLU A 71 -6.82 -15.19 -2.29
CA GLU A 71 -6.48 -16.20 -1.29
C GLU A 71 -5.02 -16.63 -1.47
N ALA A 72 -4.31 -16.92 -0.37
CA ALA A 72 -2.88 -17.19 -0.41
C ALA A 72 -2.48 -18.38 -1.29
N ASP A 73 -3.39 -19.33 -1.49
CA ASP A 73 -3.17 -20.51 -2.34
C ASP A 73 -3.41 -20.22 -3.84
N GLU A 74 -4.08 -19.10 -4.15
CA GLU A 74 -4.41 -18.66 -5.51
C GLU A 74 -3.44 -17.58 -6.03
N ILE A 75 -2.28 -17.42 -5.39
CA ILE A 75 -1.27 -16.44 -5.79
C ILE A 75 0.14 -17.01 -5.74
N ALA A 76 0.88 -16.82 -6.83
CA ALA A 76 2.27 -17.25 -6.96
C ALA A 76 3.21 -16.04 -6.97
N GLN A 77 4.29 -16.12 -6.19
CA GLN A 77 5.36 -15.14 -6.25
C GLN A 77 6.11 -15.24 -7.59
N ILE A 78 6.42 -14.09 -8.19
CA ILE A 78 7.26 -13.99 -9.38
C ILE A 78 8.72 -13.99 -8.95
N PRO A 79 9.57 -14.88 -9.49
CA PRO A 79 10.99 -14.92 -9.14
C PRO A 79 11.70 -13.59 -9.39
N GLY A 80 12.48 -13.13 -8.41
CA GLY A 80 13.27 -11.91 -8.49
C GLY A 80 12.60 -10.65 -7.92
N GLU A 81 11.30 -10.71 -7.60
CA GLU A 81 10.60 -9.63 -6.88
C GLU A 81 10.94 -9.70 -5.37
N ASP A 82 11.12 -8.53 -4.74
CA ASP A 82 11.37 -8.44 -3.30
C ASP A 82 10.07 -8.27 -2.51
N TYR A 83 9.64 -9.34 -1.84
CA TYR A 83 8.44 -9.36 -1.02
C TYR A 83 8.69 -9.00 0.45
N SER A 84 9.94 -8.79 0.87
CA SER A 84 10.24 -8.37 2.24
C SER A 84 9.52 -7.09 2.70
N PRO A 85 9.18 -6.12 1.81
CA PRO A 85 8.41 -4.94 2.19
C PRO A 85 6.91 -5.17 2.31
N VAL A 86 6.38 -6.35 1.90
CA VAL A 86 4.95 -6.64 1.95
C VAL A 86 4.49 -6.74 3.40
N PRO A 87 3.62 -5.84 3.86
CA PRO A 87 3.19 -5.86 5.25
C PRO A 87 2.42 -7.15 5.58
N THR A 88 2.89 -7.91 6.58
CA THR A 88 2.17 -9.06 7.14
C THR A 88 1.58 -8.71 8.52
N GLN A 89 0.27 -8.90 8.68
CA GLN A 89 -0.58 -8.60 9.85
C GLN A 89 -1.13 -7.16 9.97
N GLY A 90 -2.46 -7.08 10.08
CA GLY A 90 -3.19 -5.86 10.44
C GLY A 90 -3.61 -4.94 9.29
N ALA A 91 -3.56 -5.38 8.04
CA ALA A 91 -4.01 -4.62 6.86
C ALA A 91 -5.55 -4.51 6.80
N VAL A 92 -6.14 -3.89 7.81
CA VAL A 92 -7.33 -3.06 7.58
C VAL A 92 -6.87 -1.99 6.58
N ALA A 93 -7.66 -1.66 5.56
CA ALA A 93 -7.39 -0.62 4.55
C ALA A 93 -6.95 0.76 5.10
N GLY A 94 -6.93 0.93 6.43
CA GLY A 94 -6.42 2.06 7.19
C GLY A 94 -5.08 1.92 7.93
N ARG A 95 -4.27 0.88 7.71
CA ARG A 95 -2.94 0.72 8.36
C ARG A 95 -1.78 0.64 7.37
N GLN A 96 -2.03 0.99 6.12
CA GLN A 96 -0.99 1.22 5.11
C GLN A 96 -0.68 2.71 5.06
N TRP A 97 0.58 3.05 4.81
CA TRP A 97 1.08 4.41 4.93
C TRP A 97 1.63 4.92 3.61
N VAL A 98 1.32 6.17 3.32
CA VAL A 98 1.88 6.89 2.17
C VAL A 98 2.48 8.20 2.63
N VAL A 99 3.60 8.59 2.04
CA VAL A 99 4.29 9.84 2.33
C VAL A 99 4.13 10.78 1.16
N GLU A 100 3.45 11.89 1.40
CA GLU A 100 3.33 13.01 0.48
C GLU A 100 4.54 13.92 0.60
N LYS A 101 5.08 14.38 -0.54
CA LYS A 101 6.06 15.48 -0.58
C LYS A 101 5.31 16.80 -0.66
N LEU A 102 5.57 17.70 0.30
CA LEU A 102 4.96 19.02 0.38
C LEU A 102 5.89 20.08 -0.20
N HIS A 103 5.31 21.09 -0.84
CA HIS A 103 6.04 22.31 -1.17
C HIS A 103 6.26 23.13 0.11
N GLN A 104 7.52 23.45 0.42
CA GLN A 104 7.87 24.25 1.60
C GLN A 104 7.81 25.74 1.24
N TYR A 105 7.02 26.51 1.99
CA TYR A 105 6.95 27.96 1.81
C TYR A 105 7.80 28.70 2.86
N ALA A 106 8.07 28.07 4.00
CA ALA A 106 9.03 28.49 5.02
C ALA A 106 10.04 27.38 5.35
N VAL A 107 11.18 27.75 5.94
CA VAL A 107 12.26 26.82 6.33
C VAL A 107 11.79 25.75 7.31
N ASP A 108 10.85 26.10 8.19
CA ASP A 108 10.31 25.21 9.21
C ASP A 108 9.08 24.39 8.75
N ASP A 109 8.58 24.63 7.53
CA ASP A 109 7.44 23.87 7.02
C ASP A 109 7.82 22.39 6.81
N PRO A 110 6.93 21.45 7.15
CA PRO A 110 7.23 20.03 6.95
C PRO A 110 7.36 19.73 5.46
N ALA A 111 8.53 19.25 5.03
CA ALA A 111 8.78 18.83 3.65
C ALA A 111 7.95 17.59 3.24
N ARG A 112 7.44 16.85 4.23
CA ARG A 112 6.79 15.54 4.02
C ARG A 112 5.65 15.32 5.01
N ARG A 113 4.58 14.68 4.54
CA ARG A 113 3.40 14.35 5.33
C ARG A 113 2.98 12.90 5.20
N LEU A 114 2.79 12.24 6.33
CA LEU A 114 2.31 10.88 6.44
C LEU A 114 0.79 10.84 6.36
N HIS A 115 0.25 9.95 5.54
CA HIS A 115 -1.16 9.66 5.46
C HIS A 115 -1.42 8.17 5.64
N ARG A 116 -2.63 7.83 6.07
CA ARG A 116 -3.19 6.52 5.74
C ARG A 116 -3.41 6.45 4.23
N ARG A 117 -3.21 5.28 3.64
CA ARG A 117 -3.37 5.07 2.20
C ARG A 117 -4.75 5.47 1.67
N ASP A 118 -5.81 5.21 2.44
CA ASP A 118 -7.19 5.54 2.07
C ASP A 118 -7.58 6.99 2.38
N CYS A 119 -6.62 7.85 2.75
CA CYS A 119 -6.91 9.25 3.00
C CYS A 119 -7.22 9.99 1.70
N TRP A 120 -8.41 10.60 1.62
CA TRP A 120 -8.81 11.40 0.47
C TRP A 120 -7.95 12.65 0.23
N GLN A 121 -7.15 13.09 1.20
CA GLN A 121 -6.17 14.18 1.04
C GLN A 121 -4.83 13.72 0.47
N ALA A 122 -4.54 12.43 0.45
CA ALA A 122 -3.36 11.88 -0.19
C ALA A 122 -3.57 11.84 -1.72
N ARG A 123 -3.67 13.01 -2.37
CA ARG A 123 -3.94 13.16 -3.82
C ARG A 123 -2.70 13.43 -4.69
N ASN A 124 -1.57 13.80 -4.11
CA ASN A 124 -0.33 14.14 -4.84
C ASN A 124 0.55 12.90 -5.15
N SER A 125 1.81 13.09 -5.55
CA SER A 125 2.76 11.97 -5.67
C SER A 125 3.14 11.48 -4.26
N HIS A 126 3.02 10.18 -4.00
CA HIS A 126 3.34 9.60 -2.71
C HIS A 126 4.25 8.38 -2.83
N ASP A 127 5.17 8.27 -1.87
CA ASP A 127 5.98 7.09 -1.68
C ASP A 127 5.28 6.18 -0.63
N ARG A 128 5.12 4.89 -0.94
CA ARG A 128 4.60 3.90 0.03
C ARG A 128 5.72 3.54 1.01
N ILE A 129 5.39 3.44 2.30
CA ILE A 129 6.38 3.07 3.33
C ILE A 129 5.81 2.02 4.28
N THR A 130 6.71 1.29 4.94
CA THR A 130 6.34 0.31 5.96
C THR A 130 5.86 1.00 7.25
N THR A 131 5.24 0.23 8.15
CA THR A 131 4.87 0.75 9.48
C THR A 131 6.10 1.11 10.31
N ASP A 132 7.16 0.31 10.23
CA ASP A 132 8.39 0.58 10.97
C ASP A 132 9.09 1.84 10.44
N ASP A 133 9.16 2.03 9.12
CA ASP A 133 9.65 3.29 8.53
C ASP A 133 8.81 4.48 8.97
N ALA A 134 7.48 4.35 9.01
CA ALA A 134 6.58 5.40 9.45
C ALA A 134 6.83 5.79 10.91
N VAL A 135 7.03 4.80 11.79
CA VAL A 135 7.37 5.01 13.20
C VAL A 135 8.73 5.67 13.33
N ASP A 136 9.74 5.18 12.61
CA ASP A 136 11.10 5.71 12.65
C ASP A 136 11.17 7.17 12.16
N LEU A 137 10.54 7.46 11.03
CA LEU A 137 10.50 8.81 10.46
C LEU A 137 9.74 9.79 11.37
N LEU A 138 8.66 9.35 12.01
CA LEU A 138 7.95 10.15 13.02
C LEU A 138 8.81 10.38 14.28
N ALA A 139 9.50 9.35 14.77
CA ALA A 139 10.36 9.44 15.94
C ALA A 139 11.52 10.43 15.73
N ARG A 140 12.08 10.45 14.52
CA ARG A 140 13.14 11.39 14.11
C ARG A 140 12.60 12.77 13.72
N LYS A 141 11.28 13.00 13.80
CA LYS A 141 10.61 14.23 13.35
C LYS A 141 10.89 14.59 11.88
N ALA A 142 11.15 13.58 11.04
CA ALA A 142 11.52 13.74 9.65
C ALA A 142 10.31 13.84 8.69
N ILE A 143 9.10 13.62 9.21
CA ILE A 143 7.80 13.73 8.55
C ILE A 143 6.76 14.26 9.55
N ALA A 144 5.77 15.02 9.07
CA ALA A 144 4.58 15.37 9.84
C ALA A 144 3.47 14.34 9.62
N TRP A 145 2.51 14.19 10.54
CA TRP A 145 1.30 13.41 10.26
C TRP A 145 0.20 14.28 9.65
N CYS A 146 -0.70 13.65 8.88
CA CYS A 146 -1.91 14.29 8.41
C CYS A 146 -2.97 14.39 9.52
N ASP A 147 -3.51 15.59 9.74
CA ASP A 147 -4.51 15.83 10.77
C ASP A 147 -5.89 15.26 10.42
N VAL A 148 -6.14 14.92 9.15
CA VAL A 148 -7.42 14.35 8.70
C VAL A 148 -7.48 12.85 8.96
N CYS A 149 -6.52 12.08 8.43
CA CYS A 149 -6.52 10.62 8.62
C CYS A 149 -5.87 10.16 9.93
N ARG A 150 -5.25 11.08 10.70
CA ARG A 150 -4.68 10.86 12.04
C ARG A 150 -3.88 9.55 12.15
N PRO A 151 -2.83 9.37 11.34
CA PRO A 151 -2.02 8.14 11.37
C PRO A 151 -1.33 7.95 12.73
N ASP A 152 -1.08 9.04 13.47
CA ASP A 152 -0.55 9.03 14.83
C ASP A 152 -1.37 8.15 15.79
N LYS A 153 -2.70 8.21 15.71
CA LYS A 153 -3.59 7.45 16.59
C LYS A 153 -3.55 5.96 16.29
N ALA A 154 -3.45 5.61 15.01
CA ALA A 154 -3.38 4.23 14.57
C ALA A 154 -2.01 3.61 14.91
N LEU A 155 -0.92 4.36 14.77
CA LEU A 155 0.44 3.93 15.12
C LEU A 155 0.68 3.78 16.63
N ARG A 156 0.02 4.60 17.47
CA ARG A 156 0.11 4.50 18.94
C ARG A 156 -0.61 3.27 19.52
N ARG A 157 -1.60 2.71 18.82
CA ARG A 157 -2.29 1.48 19.23
C ARG A 157 -1.50 0.24 18.77
N ARG A 158 -0.34 -0.02 19.37
CA ARG A 158 0.25 -1.37 19.25
C ARG A 158 -0.61 -2.35 20.04
N PRO A 159 -1.11 -3.46 19.45
CA PRO A 159 -1.57 -4.57 20.27
C PRO A 159 -0.35 -5.14 20.98
N THR A 160 -0.39 -5.15 22.31
CA THR A 160 0.55 -5.94 23.11
C THR A 160 0.44 -7.38 22.65
N VAL A 161 1.51 -7.92 22.06
CA VAL A 161 1.68 -9.36 21.93
C VAL A 161 1.65 -9.88 23.37
N ARG A 162 0.58 -10.60 23.74
CA ARG A 162 0.62 -11.42 24.96
C ARG A 162 1.70 -12.46 24.72
N GLN A 163 2.80 -12.36 25.46
CA GLN A 163 3.67 -13.51 25.66
C GLN A 163 2.84 -14.56 26.39
N GLU A 164 2.41 -15.60 25.69
CA GLU A 164 1.96 -16.82 26.33
C GLU A 164 3.20 -17.44 26.98
N GLY A 165 3.24 -17.40 28.30
CA GLY A 165 4.29 -18.01 29.09
C GLY A 165 4.34 -19.51 28.81
N ALA A 166 5.54 -19.99 28.53
CA ALA A 166 5.87 -21.40 28.63
C ALA A 166 5.59 -21.83 30.09
N GLY A 167 4.59 -22.69 30.26
CA GLY A 167 4.42 -23.46 31.48
C GLY A 167 5.48 -24.55 31.53
N GLU A 168 6.09 -24.71 32.69
CA GLU A 168 6.91 -25.84 33.10
C GLU A 168 6.10 -26.71 34.05
#